data_AF-A0A5C8TZJ8-F1
#
_entry.id   AF-A0A5C8TZJ8-F1
#
_cell.length_a   1.000
_cell.length_b   1.000
_cell.length_c   1.000
_cell.angle_alpha   90.00
_cell.angle_beta   90.00
_cell.angle_gamma   90.00
#
_symmetry.space_group_name_H-M   'P 1'
#
loop_
_entity.id
_entity.type
_entity.pdbx_description
1 polymer ?
#
loop_
_entity_poly.entity_id
_entity_poly.type
_entity_poly.pdbx_seq_one_letter_code
_entity_poly.pdbx_strand_id
1 'polypeptide(L)'
;PRVEGSATLSGGSVSDPLNGIRLTDIQGRVTGQGETLVLERLTAATRNGGRVSVDGRVALQPASGFPGTLRIVADRAELVSSPLMTAVTNLNLALSGPLARTPRISGRVDVVTIDVAVPDRLPATVQPLPGIRRVNTTPEIRERLAKRADRKAQVAGAGSKGKGKGKAKSAAPFDATLDLVISAPNRIFVRGRGIDAELGGELHVTGSSRDPHAVGDFEMRRGRISIVGQRLDFTRGRLNFAGDVTAPDLDFVAETKASDVTARVAVSGPANQPVFALTSDPALPQDEVLSRILFKKASGNLSPFQALQLAQAAAQLSGAAGGPDAFEAARKGLGLDSLDVSTGASGGPAIGASRYIAKDLSVGVKAGAKPADTAATVDYDVTRRIKLKGEAGSDGRTSLGVGAEWEW
;
A
#
# COMPACT_ATOMS: atom_id res chain seq x y z
N PRO A 1 -34.58 29.15 1.65
CA PRO A 1 -34.10 30.19 0.71
C PRO A 1 -34.68 29.89 -0.66
N ARG A 2 -35.16 30.89 -1.39
CA ARG A 2 -35.66 30.69 -2.77
C ARG A 2 -34.57 31.10 -3.75
N VAL A 3 -34.29 30.23 -4.71
CA VAL A 3 -33.29 30.43 -5.76
C VAL A 3 -33.98 30.21 -7.10
N GLU A 4 -33.88 31.23 -7.95
CA GLU A 4 -34.40 31.22 -9.31
C GLU A 4 -33.26 31.60 -10.27
N GLY A 5 -33.25 31.00 -11.46
CA GLY A 5 -32.22 31.22 -12.47
C GLY A 5 -31.42 29.97 -12.80
N SER A 6 -30.34 30.14 -13.56
CA SER A 6 -29.48 29.04 -14.02
C SER A 6 -28.00 29.37 -13.87
N ALA A 7 -27.21 28.37 -13.49
CA ALA A 7 -25.75 28.41 -13.52
C ALA A 7 -25.22 27.39 -14.53
N THR A 8 -24.16 27.73 -15.23
CA THR A 8 -23.44 26.82 -16.13
C THR A 8 -21.98 26.71 -15.72
N LEU A 9 -21.42 25.52 -15.87
CA LEU A 9 -20.02 25.21 -15.65
C LEU A 9 -19.45 24.71 -16.98
N SER A 10 -18.28 25.21 -17.37
CA SER A 10 -17.56 24.74 -18.56
C SER A 10 -16.06 24.71 -18.28
N GLY A 11 -15.38 23.68 -18.80
CA GLY A 11 -13.93 23.52 -18.65
C GLY A 11 -13.45 23.29 -17.21
N GLY A 12 -14.31 22.81 -16.31
CA GLY A 12 -13.92 22.54 -14.94
C GLY A 12 -13.00 21.31 -14.83
N SER A 13 -12.27 21.21 -13.72
CA SER A 13 -11.47 20.02 -13.41
C SER A 13 -11.43 19.76 -11.91
N VAL A 14 -11.39 18.49 -11.53
CA VAL A 14 -11.23 18.03 -10.15
C VAL A 14 -10.11 17.01 -10.11
N SER A 15 -9.24 17.12 -9.11
CA SER A 15 -8.17 16.16 -8.86
C SER A 15 -8.11 15.82 -7.38
N ASP A 16 -8.11 14.53 -7.08
CA ASP A 16 -7.81 13.97 -5.78
C ASP A 16 -6.62 13.01 -5.93
N PRO A 17 -5.39 13.48 -5.68
CA PRO A 17 -4.20 12.66 -5.82
C PRO A 17 -4.13 11.48 -4.84
N LEU A 18 -4.83 11.54 -3.70
CA LEU A 18 -4.80 10.49 -2.69
C LEU A 18 -5.60 9.26 -3.15
N ASN A 19 -6.77 9.51 -3.75
CA ASN A 19 -7.64 8.47 -4.27
C ASN A 19 -7.41 8.19 -5.78
N GLY A 20 -6.52 8.95 -6.42
CA GLY A 20 -6.22 8.81 -7.84
C GLY A 20 -7.29 9.34 -8.78
N ILE A 21 -8.27 10.09 -8.26
CA ILE A 21 -9.39 10.60 -9.07
C ILE A 21 -8.92 11.82 -9.85
N ARG A 22 -9.10 11.81 -11.17
CA ARG A 22 -8.88 12.97 -12.02
C ARG A 22 -10.02 13.10 -13.02
N LEU A 23 -10.76 14.19 -12.90
CA LEU A 23 -11.86 14.56 -13.78
C LEU A 23 -11.51 15.86 -14.51
N THR A 24 -11.62 15.85 -15.83
CA THR A 24 -11.39 17.02 -16.70
C THR A 24 -12.64 17.31 -17.52
N ASP A 25 -12.62 18.44 -18.24
CA ASP A 25 -13.71 18.86 -19.13
C ASP A 25 -15.07 18.82 -18.45
N ILE A 26 -15.11 19.26 -17.19
CA ILE A 26 -16.34 19.28 -16.41
C ILE A 26 -17.26 20.33 -17.01
N GLN A 27 -18.41 19.87 -17.47
CA GLN A 27 -19.44 20.68 -18.08
C GLN A 27 -20.76 20.39 -17.40
N GLY A 28 -21.57 21.41 -17.13
CA GLY A 28 -22.90 21.16 -16.60
C GLY A 28 -23.77 22.38 -16.45
N ARG A 29 -25.04 22.13 -16.16
CA ARG A 29 -26.05 23.16 -15.96
C ARG A 29 -26.89 22.82 -14.73
N VAL A 30 -27.07 23.81 -13.88
CA VAL A 30 -27.93 23.74 -12.69
C VAL A 30 -28.97 24.83 -12.79
N THR A 31 -30.23 24.51 -12.52
CA THR A 31 -31.33 25.47 -12.46
C THR A 31 -31.92 25.53 -11.06
N GLY A 32 -32.15 26.75 -10.56
CA GLY A 32 -32.89 27.00 -9.33
C GLY A 32 -34.38 27.06 -9.63
N GLN A 33 -35.16 26.26 -8.90
CA GLN A 33 -36.62 26.20 -8.97
C GLN A 33 -37.17 26.34 -7.55
N GLY A 34 -37.32 27.58 -7.09
CA GLY A 34 -37.80 27.89 -5.75
C GLY A 34 -36.84 27.36 -4.68
N GLU A 35 -37.22 26.29 -3.98
CA GLU A 35 -36.42 25.71 -2.90
C GLU A 35 -35.57 24.50 -3.35
N THR A 36 -35.58 24.18 -4.66
CA THR A 36 -34.85 23.03 -5.22
C THR A 36 -33.83 23.51 -6.25
N LEU A 37 -32.64 22.92 -6.23
CA LEU A 37 -31.69 22.94 -7.33
C LEU A 37 -31.89 21.69 -8.18
N VAL A 38 -32.06 21.89 -9.49
CA VAL A 38 -32.11 20.81 -10.47
C VAL A 38 -30.78 20.78 -11.21
N LEU A 39 -30.05 19.67 -11.05
CA LEU A 39 -28.87 19.37 -11.85
C LEU A 39 -29.34 18.68 -13.12
N GLU A 40 -29.44 19.44 -14.22
CA GLU A 40 -29.94 18.93 -15.51
C GLU A 40 -28.99 17.87 -16.07
N ARG A 41 -27.70 18.21 -16.08
CA ARG A 41 -26.61 17.31 -16.44
C ARG A 41 -25.29 17.91 -16.00
N LEU A 42 -24.44 17.11 -15.37
CA LEU A 42 -23.02 17.33 -15.17
C LEU A 42 -22.29 16.20 -15.88
N THR A 43 -21.31 16.50 -16.71
CA THR A 43 -20.44 15.51 -17.36
C THR A 43 -18.98 15.83 -17.07
N ALA A 44 -18.16 14.79 -17.00
CA ALA A 44 -16.71 14.90 -16.88
C ALA A 44 -16.02 13.78 -17.66
N ALA A 45 -14.82 14.04 -18.17
CA ALA A 45 -13.92 13.04 -18.72
C ALA A 45 -12.97 12.51 -17.64
N THR A 46 -12.63 11.23 -17.70
CA THR A 46 -11.63 10.56 -16.86
C THR A 46 -10.30 10.42 -17.58
N ARG A 47 -9.25 10.02 -16.86
CA ARG A 47 -7.88 9.93 -17.39
C ARG A 47 -7.76 9.05 -18.65
N ASN A 48 -8.51 7.94 -18.72
CA ASN A 48 -8.51 7.02 -19.86
C ASN A 48 -9.50 7.43 -20.98
N GLY A 49 -10.10 8.62 -20.91
CA GLY A 49 -11.11 9.08 -21.88
C GLY A 49 -12.52 8.57 -21.63
N GLY A 50 -12.75 7.76 -20.58
CA GLY A 50 -14.10 7.38 -20.13
C GLY A 50 -14.87 8.59 -19.59
N ARG A 51 -16.20 8.45 -19.45
CA ARG A 51 -17.09 9.57 -19.10
C ARG A 51 -17.86 9.28 -17.82
N VAL A 52 -18.02 10.31 -16.98
CA VAL A 52 -18.92 10.32 -15.83
C VAL A 52 -20.02 11.34 -16.08
N SER A 53 -21.25 11.01 -15.70
CA SER A 53 -22.40 11.88 -15.77
C SER A 53 -23.19 11.85 -14.48
N VAL A 54 -23.71 13.01 -14.07
CA VAL A 54 -24.54 13.18 -12.88
C VAL A 54 -25.75 14.04 -13.22
N ASP A 55 -26.92 13.64 -12.77
CA ASP A 55 -28.15 14.42 -12.84
C ASP A 55 -28.99 14.22 -11.57
N GLY A 56 -29.91 15.14 -11.29
CA GLY A 56 -30.84 14.97 -10.17
C GLY A 56 -31.33 16.28 -9.56
N ARG A 57 -31.82 16.19 -8.33
CA ARG A 57 -32.46 17.31 -7.62
C ARG A 57 -31.99 17.37 -6.16
N VAL A 58 -31.79 18.59 -5.66
CA VAL A 58 -31.31 18.84 -4.29
C VAL A 58 -32.12 19.96 -3.67
N ALA A 59 -32.75 19.70 -2.52
CA ALA A 59 -33.46 20.73 -1.77
C ALA A 59 -32.47 21.62 -1.01
N LEU A 60 -32.71 22.94 -1.04
CA LEU A 60 -31.90 23.97 -0.40
C LEU A 60 -32.21 24.09 1.10
N GLN A 61 -32.03 22.98 1.82
CA GLN A 61 -32.25 22.86 3.26
C GLN A 61 -30.94 22.46 3.97
N PRO A 62 -30.04 23.43 4.28
CA PRO A 62 -28.75 23.14 4.92
C PRO A 62 -28.88 22.48 6.30
N ALA A 63 -29.95 22.80 7.04
CA ALA A 63 -30.23 22.22 8.36
C ALA A 63 -30.44 20.69 8.27
N SER A 64 -31.10 20.25 7.20
CA SER A 64 -31.38 18.85 6.88
C SER A 64 -30.28 18.20 6.03
N GLY A 65 -29.15 18.87 5.80
CA GLY A 65 -28.03 18.32 5.04
C GLY A 65 -28.24 18.23 3.54
N PHE A 66 -29.05 19.13 2.95
CA PHE A 66 -29.36 19.18 1.52
C PHE A 66 -29.97 17.87 1.00
N PRO A 67 -31.18 17.51 1.45
CA PRO A 67 -31.83 16.29 1.01
C PRO A 67 -32.07 16.33 -0.50
N GLY A 68 -31.76 15.24 -1.18
CA GLY A 68 -31.88 15.18 -2.63
C GLY A 68 -31.80 13.77 -3.19
N THR A 69 -31.90 13.70 -4.51
CA THR A 69 -31.67 12.49 -5.30
C THR A 69 -30.73 12.82 -6.44
N LEU A 70 -29.64 12.06 -6.57
CA LEU A 70 -28.69 12.18 -7.68
C LEU A 70 -28.51 10.81 -8.32
N ARG A 71 -28.40 10.77 -9.64
CA ARG A 71 -28.04 9.59 -10.42
C ARG A 71 -26.64 9.80 -10.98
N ILE A 72 -25.75 8.85 -10.75
CA ILE A 72 -24.37 8.87 -11.25
C ILE A 72 -24.21 7.71 -12.21
N VAL A 73 -23.88 8.01 -13.46
CA VAL A 73 -23.57 7.00 -14.47
C VAL A 73 -22.18 7.23 -15.02
N ALA A 74 -21.41 6.16 -15.13
CA ALA A 74 -20.09 6.18 -15.73
C ALA A 74 -19.99 5.12 -16.82
N ASP A 75 -19.29 5.47 -17.89
CA ASP A 75 -18.99 4.57 -19.01
C ASP A 75 -17.48 4.49 -19.20
N ARG A 76 -16.95 3.28 -19.04
CA ARG A 76 -15.53 2.92 -19.09
C ARG A 76 -14.62 3.91 -18.36
N ALA A 77 -15.05 4.38 -17.19
CA ALA A 77 -14.38 5.43 -16.46
C ALA A 77 -13.24 4.90 -15.60
N GLU A 78 -12.03 5.45 -15.74
CA GLU A 78 -10.93 5.21 -14.80
C GLU A 78 -11.17 6.04 -13.53
N LEU A 79 -11.76 5.40 -12.51
CA LEU A 79 -12.18 6.08 -11.27
C LEU A 79 -11.18 5.94 -10.13
N VAL A 80 -10.30 4.94 -10.17
CA VAL A 80 -9.22 4.76 -9.21
C VAL A 80 -7.92 4.58 -9.97
N SER A 81 -6.91 5.37 -9.62
CA SER A 81 -5.62 5.41 -10.29
C SER A 81 -4.52 5.67 -9.26
N SER A 82 -4.01 4.59 -8.67
CA SER A 82 -2.93 4.63 -7.67
C SER A 82 -1.76 3.76 -8.12
N PRO A 83 -0.55 3.93 -7.55
CA PRO A 83 0.57 3.04 -7.85
C PRO A 83 0.29 1.55 -7.58
N LEU A 84 -0.69 1.25 -6.73
CA LEU A 84 -1.05 -0.12 -6.33
C LEU A 84 -2.23 -0.69 -7.12
N MET A 85 -3.09 0.17 -7.68
CA MET A 85 -4.34 -0.27 -8.30
C MET A 85 -4.85 0.75 -9.31
N THR A 86 -5.22 0.27 -10.49
CA THR A 86 -6.02 0.99 -11.48
C THR A 86 -7.34 0.26 -11.68
N ALA A 87 -8.46 0.99 -11.70
CA ALA A 87 -9.80 0.41 -11.90
C ALA A 87 -10.58 1.19 -12.95
N VAL A 88 -11.05 0.47 -13.97
CA VAL A 88 -11.94 0.99 -15.03
C VAL A 88 -13.30 0.34 -14.87
N THR A 89 -14.35 1.15 -14.71
CA THR A 89 -15.69 0.65 -14.40
C THR A 89 -16.79 1.34 -15.19
N ASN A 90 -17.90 0.63 -15.36
CA ASN A 90 -19.19 1.22 -15.68
C ASN A 90 -19.98 1.33 -14.37
N LEU A 91 -20.67 2.46 -14.17
CA LEU A 91 -21.43 2.72 -12.96
C LEU A 91 -22.88 3.04 -13.28
N ASN A 92 -23.78 2.58 -12.43
CA ASN A 92 -25.12 3.11 -12.32
C ASN A 92 -25.51 3.19 -10.83
N LEU A 93 -25.27 4.35 -10.23
CA LEU A 93 -25.47 4.60 -8.80
C LEU A 93 -26.56 5.64 -8.57
N ALA A 94 -27.36 5.42 -7.55
CA ALA A 94 -28.33 6.36 -7.01
C ALA A 94 -27.85 6.84 -5.63
N LEU A 95 -27.82 8.15 -5.46
CA LEU A 95 -27.59 8.83 -4.19
C LEU A 95 -28.92 9.43 -3.73
N SER A 96 -29.31 9.21 -2.48
CA SER A 96 -30.53 9.79 -1.92
C SER A 96 -30.38 10.23 -0.47
N GLY A 97 -31.27 11.12 -0.01
CA GLY A 97 -31.28 11.60 1.37
C GLY A 97 -30.35 12.79 1.61
N PRO A 98 -29.88 13.03 2.86
CA PRO A 98 -29.03 14.16 3.22
C PRO A 98 -27.64 14.14 2.55
N LEU A 99 -27.54 14.67 1.32
CA LEU A 99 -26.36 14.54 0.46
C LEU A 99 -25.06 15.08 1.06
N ALA A 100 -25.13 16.06 1.97
CA ALA A 100 -23.95 16.63 2.62
C ALA A 100 -23.54 15.94 3.93
N ARG A 101 -24.32 14.96 4.43
CA ARG A 101 -24.07 14.32 5.74
C ARG A 101 -24.16 12.80 5.67
N THR A 102 -25.34 12.26 5.40
CA THR A 102 -25.62 10.83 5.50
C THR A 102 -26.46 10.34 4.31
N PRO A 103 -25.93 10.46 3.07
CA PRO A 103 -26.65 9.95 1.91
C PRO A 103 -26.69 8.42 1.91
N ARG A 104 -27.71 7.84 1.28
CA ARG A 104 -27.70 6.44 0.85
C ARG A 104 -27.14 6.37 -0.56
N ILE A 105 -26.16 5.52 -0.78
CA ILE A 105 -25.55 5.22 -2.08
C ILE A 105 -25.92 3.79 -2.43
N SER A 106 -26.67 3.60 -3.51
CA SER A 106 -27.06 2.26 -3.96
C SER A 106 -26.94 2.08 -5.46
N GLY A 107 -26.57 0.89 -5.92
CA GLY A 107 -26.54 0.60 -7.35
C GLY A 107 -25.51 -0.46 -7.73
N ARG A 108 -25.12 -0.44 -9.01
CA ARG A 108 -24.20 -1.43 -9.58
C ARG A 108 -22.91 -0.77 -10.07
N VAL A 109 -21.81 -1.46 -9.82
CA VAL A 109 -20.46 -1.18 -10.30
C VAL A 109 -20.04 -2.37 -11.15
N ASP A 110 -20.03 -2.21 -12.47
CA ASP A 110 -19.57 -3.25 -13.38
C ASP A 110 -18.11 -2.99 -13.75
N VAL A 111 -17.23 -3.88 -13.33
CA VAL A 111 -15.79 -3.77 -13.54
C VAL A 111 -15.44 -4.18 -14.97
N VAL A 112 -14.77 -3.27 -15.69
CA VAL A 112 -14.23 -3.55 -17.03
C VAL A 112 -12.85 -4.19 -16.91
N THR A 113 -12.00 -3.60 -16.05
CA THR A 113 -10.69 -4.16 -15.69
C THR A 113 -10.26 -3.58 -14.35
N ILE A 114 -9.62 -4.42 -13.52
CA ILE A 114 -8.84 -3.98 -12.36
C ILE A 114 -7.43 -4.51 -12.55
N ASP A 115 -6.47 -3.63 -12.40
CA ASP A 115 -5.04 -3.95 -12.45
C ASP A 115 -4.42 -3.63 -11.10
N VAL A 116 -4.13 -4.68 -10.33
CA VAL A 116 -3.46 -4.60 -9.03
C VAL A 116 -1.98 -4.86 -9.21
N ALA A 117 -1.16 -3.91 -8.76
CA ALA A 117 0.28 -4.04 -8.69
C ALA A 117 0.70 -4.35 -7.24
N VAL A 118 1.40 -5.47 -7.04
CA VAL A 118 2.00 -5.85 -5.75
C VAL A 118 3.46 -5.40 -5.74
N PRO A 119 3.81 -4.29 -5.07
CA PRO A 119 5.16 -3.76 -5.11
C PRO A 119 6.10 -4.53 -4.17
N ASP A 120 7.42 -4.46 -4.44
CA ASP A 120 8.46 -5.03 -3.58
C ASP A 120 8.62 -4.27 -2.25
N ARG A 121 8.20 -3.00 -2.23
CA ARG A 121 8.05 -2.16 -1.04
C ARG A 121 6.77 -1.36 -1.19
N LEU A 122 5.94 -1.32 -0.15
CA LEU A 122 4.79 -0.43 -0.16
C LEU A 122 5.29 1.00 -0.40
N PRO A 123 4.74 1.72 -1.40
CA PRO A 123 5.14 3.10 -1.64
C PRO A 123 4.87 3.88 -0.35
N ALA A 124 5.84 4.69 0.08
CA ALA A 124 5.63 5.60 1.19
C ALA A 124 4.39 6.44 0.85
N THR A 125 3.34 6.32 1.66
CA THR A 125 2.11 7.11 1.50
C THR A 125 2.54 8.55 1.33
N VAL A 126 2.12 9.21 0.25
CA VAL A 126 2.48 10.60 -0.02
C VAL A 126 1.95 11.43 1.13
N GLN A 127 2.80 11.68 2.12
CA GLN A 127 2.53 12.70 3.10
C GLN A 127 2.44 14.02 2.33
N PRO A 128 1.40 14.85 2.55
CA PRO A 128 1.35 16.17 1.97
C PRO A 128 2.69 16.86 2.22
N LEU A 129 3.36 17.30 1.16
CA LEU A 129 4.71 17.89 1.22
C LEU A 129 4.82 18.86 2.41
N PRO A 130 5.64 18.56 3.44
CA PRO A 130 5.93 19.53 4.47
C PRO A 130 6.70 20.69 3.84
N GLY A 131 6.29 21.92 4.14
CA GLY A 131 6.98 23.12 3.64
C GLY A 131 6.41 23.76 2.37
N ILE A 132 5.10 23.67 2.12
CA ILE A 132 4.45 24.52 1.09
C ILE A 132 4.68 26.00 1.43
N ARG A 133 5.69 26.61 0.81
CA ARG A 133 5.95 28.05 0.87
C ARG A 133 5.07 28.76 -0.15
N ARG A 134 3.97 29.33 0.33
CA ARG A 134 3.02 30.08 -0.49
C ARG A 134 3.59 31.47 -0.79
N VAL A 135 4.09 31.67 -2.00
CA VAL A 135 4.55 32.98 -2.49
C VAL A 135 3.31 33.80 -2.91
N ASN A 136 3.24 35.08 -2.54
CA ASN A 136 2.11 36.00 -2.80
C ASN A 136 0.75 35.62 -2.20
N THR A 137 0.70 35.33 -0.89
CA THR A 137 -0.58 35.22 -0.18
C THR A 137 -1.17 36.61 0.09
N THR A 138 -2.29 36.92 -0.58
CA THR A 138 -3.07 38.16 -0.41
C THR A 138 -3.54 38.35 1.04
N PRO A 139 -3.75 39.61 1.52
CA PRO A 139 -4.11 39.91 2.91
C PRO A 139 -5.35 39.14 3.41
N GLU A 140 -6.36 39.01 2.56
CA GLU A 140 -7.62 38.30 2.86
C GLU A 140 -7.41 36.80 3.12
N ILE A 141 -6.48 36.18 2.39
CA ILE A 141 -6.16 34.76 2.56
C ILE A 141 -5.34 34.56 3.83
N ARG A 142 -4.47 35.52 4.19
CA ARG A 142 -3.68 35.49 5.43
C ARG A 142 -4.58 35.55 6.67
N GLU A 143 -5.60 36.41 6.67
CA GLU A 143 -6.57 36.46 7.77
C GLU A 143 -7.42 35.20 7.88
N ARG A 144 -7.85 34.62 6.75
CA ARG A 144 -8.57 33.34 6.76
C ARG A 144 -7.70 32.18 7.24
N LEU A 145 -6.40 32.22 6.96
CA LEU A 145 -5.44 31.22 7.43
C LEU A 145 -5.11 31.40 8.91
N ALA A 146 -4.99 32.63 9.41
CA ALA A 146 -4.85 32.92 10.84
C ALA A 146 -6.07 32.40 11.61
N LYS A 147 -7.29 32.73 11.16
CA LYS A 147 -8.55 32.22 11.73
C LYS A 147 -8.67 30.68 11.68
N ARG A 148 -8.03 30.02 10.70
CA ARG A 148 -7.96 28.54 10.61
C ARG A 148 -6.87 27.96 11.51
N ALA A 149 -5.73 28.64 11.68
CA ALA A 149 -4.66 28.24 12.58
C ALA A 149 -5.13 28.32 14.05
N ASP A 150 -5.84 29.39 14.41
CA ASP A 150 -6.45 29.55 15.73
C ASP A 150 -7.49 28.45 16.00
N ARG A 151 -8.29 28.10 14.99
CA ARG A 151 -9.25 26.99 15.06
C ARG A 151 -8.53 25.64 15.23
N LYS A 152 -7.40 25.43 14.56
CA LYS A 152 -6.61 24.19 14.67
C LYS A 152 -5.90 24.07 16.02
N ALA A 153 -5.42 25.18 16.58
CA ALA A 153 -4.87 25.25 17.93
C ALA A 153 -5.92 24.97 19.01
N GLN A 154 -7.15 25.46 18.83
CA GLN A 154 -8.28 25.15 19.73
C GLN A 154 -8.70 23.67 19.67
N VAL A 155 -8.57 23.00 18.51
CA VAL A 155 -8.86 21.57 18.38
C VAL A 155 -7.73 20.70 18.95
N ALA A 156 -6.47 21.13 18.80
CA ALA A 156 -5.31 20.45 19.40
C ALA A 156 -5.25 20.59 20.93
N GLY A 157 -5.82 21.66 21.51
CA GLY A 157 -5.95 21.86 22.95
C GLY A 157 -7.13 21.12 23.60
N ALA A 158 -8.02 20.49 22.83
CA ALA A 158 -9.23 19.83 23.34
C ALA A 158 -9.00 18.42 23.93
N GLY A 159 -7.73 18.02 24.12
CA GLY A 159 -7.33 16.83 24.87
C GLY A 159 -7.29 16.99 26.39
N SER A 160 -7.63 18.17 26.94
CA SER A 160 -7.65 18.38 28.39
C SER A 160 -8.92 19.11 28.85
N LYS A 161 -9.50 18.59 29.93
CA LYS A 161 -10.79 18.93 30.54
C LYS A 161 -11.02 20.44 30.70
N GLY A 162 -12.14 20.95 30.17
CA GLY A 162 -12.63 22.30 30.48
C GLY A 162 -14.09 22.51 30.09
N LYS A 163 -14.98 22.59 31.08
CA LYS A 163 -16.37 23.07 30.93
C LYS A 163 -16.34 24.53 30.43
N GLY A 164 -16.74 24.77 29.19
CA GLY A 164 -16.95 26.11 28.64
C GLY A 164 -18.13 26.14 27.66
N LYS A 165 -19.17 26.90 28.00
CA LYS A 165 -20.37 27.10 27.18
C LYS A 165 -20.01 27.89 25.91
N GLY A 166 -20.30 27.32 24.75
CA GLY A 166 -20.15 27.98 23.45
C GLY A 166 -19.89 27.02 22.29
N LYS A 167 -20.75 26.00 22.10
CA LYS A 167 -20.59 25.03 21.00
C LYS A 167 -20.98 25.66 19.66
N ALA A 168 -20.00 26.16 18.91
CA ALA A 168 -20.10 26.13 17.45
C ALA A 168 -20.28 24.66 17.05
N LYS A 169 -21.43 24.32 16.46
CA LYS A 169 -21.73 22.96 15.99
C LYS A 169 -20.67 22.59 14.94
N SER A 170 -19.67 21.79 15.32
CA SER A 170 -18.86 21.07 14.34
C SER A 170 -19.84 20.31 13.46
N ALA A 171 -19.83 20.56 12.15
CA ALA A 171 -20.63 19.78 11.23
C ALA A 171 -20.29 18.31 11.45
N ALA A 172 -21.31 17.45 11.59
CA ALA A 172 -21.09 16.02 11.69
C ALA A 172 -20.28 15.55 10.48
N PRO A 173 -19.31 14.63 10.66
CA PRO A 173 -18.54 14.09 9.56
C PRO A 173 -19.47 13.42 8.53
N PHE A 174 -19.05 13.44 7.26
CA PHE A 174 -19.75 12.73 6.18
C PHE A 174 -19.69 11.22 6.45
N ASP A 175 -20.86 10.56 6.34
CA ASP A 175 -20.99 9.13 6.52
C ASP A 175 -22.16 8.56 5.70
N ALA A 176 -21.87 8.04 4.52
CA ALA A 176 -22.88 7.50 3.61
C ALA A 176 -23.24 6.05 3.96
N THR A 177 -24.51 5.67 3.81
CA THR A 177 -24.93 4.27 3.83
C THR A 177 -24.70 3.64 2.45
N LEU A 178 -24.09 2.47 2.39
CA LEU A 178 -23.74 1.79 1.15
C LEU A 178 -24.69 0.60 0.90
N ASP A 179 -25.01 0.36 -0.36
CA ASP A 179 -25.72 -0.83 -0.87
C ASP A 179 -25.33 -1.05 -2.35
N LEU A 180 -24.13 -1.58 -2.55
CA LEU A 180 -23.47 -1.62 -3.85
C LEU A 180 -23.20 -3.06 -4.28
N VAL A 181 -23.59 -3.41 -5.51
CA VAL A 181 -23.16 -4.66 -6.15
C VAL A 181 -21.98 -4.35 -7.06
N ILE A 182 -20.83 -4.93 -6.74
CA ILE A 182 -19.59 -4.84 -7.52
C ILE A 182 -19.44 -6.14 -8.31
N SER A 183 -19.71 -6.09 -9.60
CA SER A 183 -19.66 -7.25 -10.47
C SER A 183 -18.40 -7.20 -11.33
N ALA A 184 -17.54 -8.20 -11.21
CA ALA A 184 -16.27 -8.29 -11.91
C ALA A 184 -16.07 -9.72 -12.42
N PRO A 185 -16.85 -10.19 -13.41
CA PRO A 185 -16.87 -11.60 -13.81
C PRO A 185 -15.51 -12.13 -14.29
N ASN A 186 -14.61 -11.25 -14.72
CA ASN A 186 -13.23 -11.53 -15.08
C ASN A 186 -12.40 -10.24 -15.09
N ARG A 187 -11.14 -10.33 -15.53
CA ARG A 187 -10.24 -9.18 -15.76
C ARG A 187 -9.88 -8.40 -14.48
N ILE A 188 -9.82 -9.10 -13.35
CA ILE A 188 -9.06 -8.64 -12.19
C ILE A 188 -7.66 -9.23 -12.32
N PHE A 189 -6.69 -8.43 -12.73
CA PHE A 189 -5.31 -8.84 -12.89
C PHE A 189 -4.50 -8.47 -11.65
N VAL A 190 -3.83 -9.44 -11.05
CA VAL A 190 -2.90 -9.24 -9.92
C VAL A 190 -1.50 -9.57 -10.40
N ARG A 191 -0.61 -8.58 -10.35
CA ARG A 191 0.74 -8.67 -10.90
C ARG A 191 1.76 -8.07 -9.94
N GLY A 192 2.90 -8.74 -9.78
CA GLY A 192 4.00 -8.25 -8.94
C GLY A 192 4.48 -9.29 -7.93
N ARG A 193 5.70 -9.12 -7.41
CA ARG A 193 6.38 -10.12 -6.56
C ARG A 193 6.35 -11.54 -7.15
N GLY A 194 6.47 -11.64 -8.48
CA GLY A 194 6.40 -12.90 -9.22
C GLY A 194 4.99 -13.44 -9.49
N ILE A 195 3.94 -12.84 -8.93
CA ILE A 195 2.55 -13.19 -9.19
C ILE A 195 2.12 -12.64 -10.56
N ASP A 196 1.38 -13.45 -11.30
CA ASP A 196 0.66 -13.09 -12.51
C ASP A 196 -0.63 -13.92 -12.55
N ALA A 197 -1.75 -13.32 -12.13
CA ALA A 197 -3.03 -14.01 -11.95
C ALA A 197 -4.20 -13.18 -12.48
N GLU A 198 -5.25 -13.89 -12.94
CA GLU A 198 -6.54 -13.34 -13.32
C GLU A 198 -7.62 -13.95 -12.41
N LEU A 199 -8.38 -13.06 -11.77
CA LEU A 199 -9.54 -13.41 -10.93
C LEU A 199 -10.84 -12.86 -11.53
N GLY A 200 -11.96 -13.36 -11.03
CA GLY A 200 -13.29 -12.83 -11.27
C GLY A 200 -14.25 -13.22 -10.15
N GLY A 201 -15.36 -12.49 -10.03
CA GLY A 201 -16.37 -12.72 -9.01
C GLY A 201 -17.29 -11.52 -8.81
N GLU A 202 -18.01 -11.52 -7.68
CA GLU A 202 -18.97 -10.48 -7.33
C GLU A 202 -18.95 -10.22 -5.83
N LEU A 203 -19.17 -8.96 -5.47
CA LEU A 203 -19.20 -8.48 -4.09
C LEU A 203 -20.41 -7.59 -3.84
N HIS A 204 -21.10 -7.83 -2.73
CA HIS A 204 -22.10 -6.93 -2.19
C HIS A 204 -21.48 -6.14 -1.04
N VAL A 205 -21.40 -4.82 -1.21
CA VAL A 205 -20.87 -3.89 -0.21
C VAL A 205 -22.02 -3.12 0.44
N THR A 206 -22.14 -3.27 1.75
CA THR A 206 -23.16 -2.66 2.59
C THR A 206 -22.52 -1.90 3.76
N GLY A 207 -23.32 -1.44 4.73
CA GLY A 207 -22.82 -0.74 5.91
C GLY A 207 -22.62 0.76 5.67
N SER A 208 -21.66 1.35 6.38
CA SER A 208 -21.37 2.78 6.29
C SER A 208 -20.10 3.04 5.50
N SER A 209 -19.94 4.23 4.93
CA SER A 209 -18.71 4.61 4.22
C SER A 209 -17.47 4.63 5.12
N ARG A 210 -17.68 4.63 6.44
CA ARG A 210 -16.63 4.62 7.47
C ARG A 210 -16.35 3.22 8.01
N ASP A 211 -17.30 2.31 7.85
CA ASP A 211 -17.26 0.90 8.26
C ASP A 211 -18.05 0.08 7.22
N PRO A 212 -17.45 -0.15 6.04
CA PRO A 212 -18.10 -0.87 4.97
C PRO A 212 -18.00 -2.38 5.23
N HIS A 213 -19.06 -3.10 4.88
CA HIS A 213 -19.10 -4.56 4.96
C HIS A 213 -19.21 -5.19 3.58
N ALA A 214 -18.30 -6.09 3.25
CA ALA A 214 -18.28 -6.79 1.97
C ALA A 214 -18.64 -8.26 2.15
N VAL A 215 -19.55 -8.76 1.31
CA VAL A 215 -19.90 -10.18 1.23
C VAL A 215 -19.80 -10.65 -0.22
N GLY A 216 -19.15 -11.78 -0.45
CA GLY A 216 -18.95 -12.36 -1.77
C GLY A 216 -17.54 -12.91 -1.92
N ASP A 217 -17.18 -13.32 -3.13
CA ASP A 217 -15.87 -13.91 -3.37
C ASP A 217 -15.32 -13.55 -4.75
N PHE A 218 -13.99 -13.63 -4.83
CA PHE A 218 -13.26 -13.64 -6.08
C PHE A 218 -12.54 -14.98 -6.22
N GLU A 219 -12.74 -15.63 -7.36
CA GLU A 219 -12.10 -16.88 -7.70
C GLU A 219 -11.03 -16.66 -8.77
N MET A 220 -9.91 -17.34 -8.60
CA MET A 220 -8.84 -17.35 -9.58
C MET A 220 -9.23 -18.22 -10.77
N ARG A 221 -9.18 -17.61 -11.95
CA ARG A 221 -9.45 -18.30 -13.22
C ARG A 221 -8.19 -18.95 -13.77
N ARG A 222 -7.07 -18.25 -13.65
CA ARG A 222 -5.73 -18.70 -14.02
C ARG A 222 -4.71 -17.86 -13.29
N GLY A 223 -3.57 -18.46 -12.96
CA GLY A 223 -2.47 -17.69 -12.43
C GLY A 223 -1.23 -18.53 -12.24
N ARG A 224 -0.12 -17.83 -12.06
CA ARG A 224 1.18 -18.40 -11.69
C ARG A 224 1.85 -17.48 -10.68
N ILE A 225 2.79 -18.05 -9.94
CA ILE A 225 3.71 -17.30 -9.10
C ILE A 225 5.14 -17.78 -9.36
N SER A 226 6.08 -16.84 -9.42
CA SER A 226 7.51 -17.14 -9.57
C SER A 226 8.24 -16.80 -8.27
N ILE A 227 8.83 -17.81 -7.62
CA ILE A 227 9.55 -17.69 -6.35
C ILE A 227 10.97 -18.21 -6.58
N VAL A 228 11.98 -17.35 -6.38
CA VAL A 228 13.41 -17.70 -6.51
C VAL A 228 13.72 -18.43 -7.83
N GLY A 229 13.13 -17.92 -8.92
CA GLY A 229 13.30 -18.48 -10.27
C GLY A 229 12.54 -19.77 -10.55
N GLN A 230 11.79 -20.31 -9.58
CA GLN A 230 10.85 -21.40 -9.83
C GLN A 230 9.45 -20.88 -10.08
N ARG A 231 8.79 -21.51 -11.04
CA ARG A 231 7.41 -21.25 -11.36
C ARG A 231 6.51 -22.27 -10.66
N LEU A 232 5.48 -21.76 -9.99
CA LEU A 232 4.37 -22.53 -9.45
C LEU A 232 3.10 -22.06 -10.16
N ASP A 233 2.28 -22.99 -10.61
CA ASP A 233 0.99 -22.68 -11.23
C ASP A 233 -0.12 -22.87 -10.18
N PHE A 234 -1.05 -21.92 -10.09
CA PHE A 234 -2.15 -22.02 -9.14
C PHE A 234 -3.16 -23.09 -9.59
N THR A 235 -3.47 -24.04 -8.72
CA THR A 235 -4.52 -25.06 -8.91
C THR A 235 -5.81 -24.69 -8.20
N ARG A 236 -5.72 -23.84 -7.17
CA ARG A 236 -6.86 -23.23 -6.47
C ARG A 236 -6.53 -21.80 -6.09
N GLY A 237 -7.52 -20.91 -6.15
CA GLY A 237 -7.42 -19.57 -5.59
C GLY A 237 -8.80 -19.00 -5.34
N ARG A 238 -9.10 -18.68 -4.09
CA ARG A 238 -10.35 -18.03 -3.69
C ARG A 238 -10.03 -16.97 -2.63
N LEU A 239 -10.66 -15.82 -2.79
CA LEU A 239 -10.65 -14.72 -1.84
C LEU A 239 -12.10 -14.49 -1.39
N ASN A 240 -12.39 -14.79 -0.13
CA ASN A 240 -13.76 -14.71 0.40
C ASN A 240 -13.89 -13.51 1.36
N PHE A 241 -14.95 -12.73 1.17
CA PHE A 241 -15.32 -11.63 2.05
C PHE A 241 -16.56 -12.02 2.85
N ALA A 242 -16.44 -11.95 4.18
CA ALA A 242 -17.50 -12.32 5.12
C ALA A 242 -17.84 -11.17 6.08
N GLY A 243 -17.73 -9.93 5.62
CA GLY A 243 -17.98 -8.72 6.40
C GLY A 243 -16.80 -7.75 6.34
N ASP A 244 -15.66 -8.09 6.95
CA ASP A 244 -14.50 -7.20 6.99
C ASP A 244 -13.86 -7.05 5.59
N VAL A 245 -13.86 -5.83 5.06
CA VAL A 245 -13.22 -5.50 3.77
C VAL A 245 -11.70 -5.57 3.82
N THR A 246 -11.10 -5.49 5.01
CA THR A 246 -9.64 -5.41 5.20
C THR A 246 -8.99 -6.77 5.44
N ALA A 247 -9.78 -7.77 5.85
CA ALA A 247 -9.30 -9.11 6.19
C ALA A 247 -10.14 -10.21 5.52
N PRO A 248 -10.15 -10.29 4.18
CA PRO A 248 -10.76 -11.42 3.50
C PRO A 248 -10.04 -12.73 3.81
N ASP A 249 -10.76 -13.84 3.80
CA ASP A 249 -10.19 -15.18 3.93
C ASP A 249 -9.54 -15.60 2.61
N LEU A 250 -8.30 -16.07 2.72
CA LEU A 250 -7.51 -16.62 1.63
C LEU A 250 -7.67 -18.14 1.57
N ASP A 251 -7.80 -18.71 0.37
CA ASP A 251 -7.61 -20.14 0.08
C ASP A 251 -6.94 -20.28 -1.28
N PHE A 252 -5.61 -20.41 -1.28
CA PHE A 252 -4.81 -20.53 -2.49
C PHE A 252 -3.92 -21.75 -2.42
N VAL A 253 -3.79 -22.46 -3.54
CA VAL A 253 -2.85 -23.58 -3.70
C VAL A 253 -2.12 -23.40 -5.02
N ALA A 254 -0.81 -23.37 -4.97
CA ALA A 254 0.07 -23.37 -6.13
C ALA A 254 0.99 -24.58 -6.12
N GLU A 255 1.24 -25.15 -7.29
CA GLU A 255 1.97 -26.41 -7.43
C GLU A 255 3.10 -26.29 -8.45
N THR A 256 4.16 -27.08 -8.24
CA THR A 256 5.26 -27.21 -9.19
C THR A 256 5.85 -28.61 -9.14
N LYS A 257 6.42 -29.05 -10.26
CA LYS A 257 7.19 -30.30 -10.32
C LYS A 257 8.63 -30.00 -9.96
N ALA A 258 9.09 -30.54 -8.83
CA ALA A 258 10.45 -30.38 -8.33
C ALA A 258 11.14 -31.76 -8.34
N SER A 259 11.93 -32.00 -9.38
CA SER A 259 12.60 -33.29 -9.60
C SER A 259 11.59 -34.44 -9.74
N ASP A 260 11.52 -35.34 -8.77
CA ASP A 260 10.67 -36.52 -8.71
C ASP A 260 9.40 -36.33 -7.86
N VAL A 261 9.14 -35.12 -7.34
CA VAL A 261 7.96 -34.84 -6.50
C VAL A 261 7.14 -33.66 -7.01
N THR A 262 5.83 -33.68 -6.74
CA THR A 262 4.96 -32.52 -6.94
C THR A 262 4.87 -31.76 -5.63
N ALA A 263 5.50 -30.58 -5.57
CA ALA A 263 5.49 -29.71 -4.41
C ALA A 263 4.31 -28.73 -4.49
N ARG A 264 3.64 -28.50 -3.37
CA ARG A 264 2.51 -27.58 -3.25
C ARG A 264 2.76 -26.56 -2.16
N VAL A 265 2.40 -25.31 -2.43
CA VAL A 265 2.38 -24.21 -1.48
C VAL A 265 0.93 -23.77 -1.33
N ALA A 266 0.39 -23.91 -0.12
CA ALA A 266 -0.94 -23.46 0.23
C ALA A 266 -0.87 -22.20 1.10
N VAL A 267 -1.80 -21.27 0.89
CA VAL A 267 -2.00 -20.07 1.70
C VAL A 267 -3.46 -20.04 2.13
N SER A 268 -3.70 -20.01 3.43
CA SER A 268 -5.04 -20.06 3.99
C SER A 268 -5.25 -19.06 5.14
N GLY A 269 -6.51 -18.72 5.42
CA GLY A 269 -6.90 -17.88 6.55
C GLY A 269 -6.93 -16.38 6.24
N PRO A 270 -7.13 -15.51 7.24
CA PRO A 270 -7.33 -14.09 7.03
C PRO A 270 -6.13 -13.41 6.35
N ALA A 271 -6.38 -12.48 5.43
CA ALA A 271 -5.31 -11.79 4.68
C ALA A 271 -4.32 -10.99 5.55
N ASN A 272 -4.76 -10.56 6.75
CA ASN A 272 -3.91 -9.89 7.72
C ASN A 272 -3.06 -10.85 8.58
N GLN A 273 -3.37 -12.16 8.56
CA GLN A 273 -2.67 -13.23 9.28
C GLN A 273 -2.68 -14.53 8.45
N PRO A 274 -2.05 -14.54 7.26
CA PRO A 274 -2.06 -15.71 6.40
C PRO A 274 -1.24 -16.86 7.00
N VAL A 275 -1.74 -18.08 6.84
CA VAL A 275 -1.05 -19.31 7.21
C VAL A 275 -0.52 -19.98 5.95
N PHE A 276 0.77 -20.28 5.93
CA PHE A 276 1.44 -20.95 4.82
C PHE A 276 1.69 -22.41 5.16
N ALA A 277 1.41 -23.31 4.21
CA ALA A 277 1.71 -24.73 4.34
C ALA A 277 2.41 -25.25 3.10
N LEU A 278 3.52 -25.97 3.29
CA LEU A 278 4.21 -26.69 2.23
C LEU A 278 3.89 -28.17 2.34
N THR A 279 3.53 -28.77 1.22
CA THR A 279 3.27 -30.21 1.12
C THR A 279 3.87 -30.74 -0.18
N SER A 280 4.02 -32.06 -0.28
CA SER A 280 4.44 -32.69 -1.53
C SER A 280 3.76 -34.04 -1.71
N ASP A 281 3.81 -34.52 -2.94
CA ASP A 281 3.45 -35.87 -3.32
C ASP A 281 4.63 -36.53 -4.07
N PRO A 282 5.27 -37.59 -3.53
CA PRO A 282 5.01 -38.22 -2.22
C PRO A 282 5.26 -37.29 -1.02
N ALA A 283 4.70 -37.63 0.15
CA ALA A 283 4.78 -36.80 1.35
C ALA A 283 6.21 -36.70 1.90
N LEU A 284 6.72 -35.48 2.01
CA LEU A 284 8.03 -35.15 2.55
C LEU A 284 7.93 -34.13 3.69
N PRO A 285 8.94 -34.05 4.57
CA PRO A 285 9.10 -32.94 5.52
C PRO A 285 9.14 -31.56 4.83
N GLN A 286 8.61 -30.52 5.48
CA GLN A 286 8.43 -29.19 4.86
C GLN A 286 9.74 -28.52 4.41
N ASP A 287 10.82 -28.72 5.16
CA ASP A 287 12.17 -28.23 4.85
C ASP A 287 12.74 -28.90 3.59
N GLU A 288 12.49 -30.20 3.41
CA GLU A 288 12.82 -30.95 2.20
C GLU A 288 12.00 -30.44 0.99
N VAL A 289 10.70 -30.21 1.17
CA VAL A 289 9.85 -29.61 0.13
C VAL A 289 10.35 -28.23 -0.26
N LEU A 290 10.67 -27.38 0.72
CA LEU A 290 11.17 -26.03 0.48
C LEU A 290 12.52 -26.05 -0.23
N SER A 291 13.44 -26.95 0.17
CA SER A 291 14.73 -27.15 -0.51
C SER A 291 14.55 -27.53 -1.98
N ARG A 292 13.61 -28.44 -2.27
CA ARG A 292 13.32 -28.88 -3.63
C ARG A 292 12.68 -27.78 -4.46
N ILE A 293 11.79 -26.99 -3.88
CA ILE A 293 11.25 -25.78 -4.54
C ILE A 293 12.38 -24.79 -4.82
N LEU A 294 13.20 -24.42 -3.84
CA LEU A 294 14.17 -23.34 -4.02
C LEU A 294 15.39 -23.75 -4.87
N PHE A 295 15.87 -24.98 -4.71
CA PHE A 295 17.16 -25.42 -5.24
C PHE A 295 17.10 -26.66 -6.14
N LYS A 296 15.91 -27.26 -6.34
CA LYS A 296 15.72 -28.54 -7.06
C LYS A 296 16.55 -29.69 -6.49
N LYS A 297 16.90 -29.63 -5.20
CA LYS A 297 17.76 -30.60 -4.50
C LYS A 297 17.19 -30.93 -3.13
N ALA A 298 17.51 -32.12 -2.63
CA ALA A 298 17.25 -32.52 -1.25
C ALA A 298 18.03 -31.64 -0.25
N SER A 299 17.46 -31.42 0.94
CA SER A 299 18.03 -30.55 1.99
C SER A 299 19.41 -31.03 2.44
N GLY A 300 19.62 -32.36 2.51
CA GLY A 300 20.90 -32.99 2.83
C GLY A 300 22.01 -32.81 1.78
N ASN A 301 21.65 -32.36 0.57
CA ASN A 301 22.59 -32.11 -0.54
C ASN A 301 22.83 -30.62 -0.80
N LEU A 302 22.42 -29.75 0.12
CA LEU A 302 22.63 -28.31 0.02
C LEU A 302 24.06 -27.94 0.42
N SER A 303 24.66 -27.00 -0.31
CA SER A 303 25.88 -26.35 0.15
C SER A 303 25.59 -25.49 1.40
N PRO A 304 26.60 -25.19 2.25
CA PRO A 304 26.41 -24.36 3.44
C PRO A 304 25.73 -23.00 3.15
N PHE A 305 26.04 -22.41 1.99
CA PHE A 305 25.41 -21.16 1.54
C PHE A 305 23.92 -21.34 1.20
N GLN A 306 23.55 -22.44 0.55
CA GLN A 306 22.15 -22.74 0.23
C GLN A 306 21.33 -23.12 1.47
N ALA A 307 21.94 -23.79 2.45
CA ALA A 307 21.30 -24.09 3.73
C ALA A 307 20.95 -22.80 4.51
N LEU A 308 21.84 -21.79 4.46
CA LEU A 308 21.56 -20.48 5.05
C LEU A 308 20.40 -19.76 4.34
N GLN A 309 20.36 -19.79 3.00
CA GLN A 309 19.26 -19.23 2.22
C GLN A 309 17.93 -19.95 2.51
N LEU A 310 17.95 -21.28 2.69
CA LEU A 310 16.78 -22.06 3.09
C LEU A 310 16.23 -21.59 4.44
N ALA A 311 17.12 -21.42 5.43
CA ALA A 311 16.74 -20.94 6.76
C ALA A 311 16.10 -19.54 6.72
N GLN A 312 16.64 -18.62 5.90
CA GLN A 312 16.07 -17.29 5.70
C GLN A 312 14.68 -17.35 5.04
N ALA A 313 14.50 -18.18 4.01
CA ALA A 313 13.22 -18.35 3.32
C ALA A 313 12.16 -18.97 4.25
N ALA A 314 12.53 -19.98 5.05
CA ALA A 314 11.65 -20.59 6.06
C ALA A 314 11.22 -19.57 7.13
N ALA A 315 12.14 -18.71 7.60
CA ALA A 315 11.83 -17.65 8.55
C ALA A 315 10.89 -16.57 7.99
N GLN A 316 11.02 -16.23 6.71
CA GLN A 316 10.09 -15.32 6.02
C GLN A 316 8.70 -15.93 5.87
N LEU A 317 8.64 -17.24 5.57
CA LEU A 317 7.38 -17.94 5.40
C LEU A 317 6.62 -18.16 6.72
N SER A 318 7.33 -18.41 7.82
CA SER A 318 6.71 -18.61 9.14
C SER A 318 6.20 -17.30 9.78
N GLY A 319 6.35 -16.16 9.10
CA GLY A 319 6.04 -14.85 9.65
C GLY A 319 7.02 -14.37 10.73
N ALA A 320 8.01 -15.19 11.10
CA ALA A 320 9.05 -14.84 12.07
C ALA A 320 10.00 -13.76 11.53
N ALA A 321 10.13 -13.62 10.21
CA ALA A 321 10.78 -12.49 9.57
C ALA A 321 9.76 -11.48 9.03
N GLY A 322 9.05 -10.84 9.97
CA GLY A 322 8.45 -9.54 9.74
C GLY A 322 9.53 -8.47 9.56
N GLY A 323 10.08 -8.37 8.34
CA GLY A 323 10.79 -7.19 7.83
C GLY A 323 12.30 -7.07 8.12
N PRO A 324 12.97 -6.04 7.54
CA PRO A 324 14.34 -5.60 7.89
C PRO A 324 14.54 -5.27 9.38
N ASP A 325 13.47 -5.30 10.18
CA ASP A 325 13.45 -5.02 11.61
C ASP A 325 14.11 -6.07 12.48
N ALA A 326 14.26 -7.33 12.07
CA ALA A 326 14.96 -8.34 12.88
C ALA A 326 16.46 -8.04 13.01
N PHE A 327 17.07 -7.62 11.89
CA PHE A 327 18.48 -7.23 11.84
C PHE A 327 18.72 -5.89 12.56
N GLU A 328 17.78 -4.94 12.42
CA GLU A 328 17.76 -3.68 13.16
C GLU A 328 17.49 -3.88 14.67
N ALA A 329 16.66 -4.83 15.07
CA ALA A 329 16.39 -5.17 16.46
C ALA A 329 17.59 -5.84 17.13
N ALA A 330 18.29 -6.73 16.42
CA ALA A 330 19.57 -7.29 16.87
C ALA A 330 20.64 -6.19 16.97
N ARG A 331 20.75 -5.32 15.96
CA ARG A 331 21.66 -4.17 15.95
C ARG A 331 21.39 -3.24 17.14
N LYS A 332 20.14 -2.87 17.40
CA LYS A 332 19.74 -2.01 18.53
C LYS A 332 19.89 -2.69 19.89
N GLY A 333 19.53 -3.97 20.00
CA GLY A 333 19.65 -4.74 21.24
C GLY A 333 21.09 -4.97 21.69
N LEU A 334 22.02 -5.06 20.72
CA LEU A 334 23.46 -5.17 20.96
C LEU A 334 24.16 -3.79 21.02
N GLY A 335 23.43 -2.70 20.81
CA GLY A 335 23.96 -1.33 20.85
C GLY A 335 24.98 -1.02 19.76
N LEU A 336 24.76 -1.55 18.55
CA LEU A 336 25.63 -1.41 17.38
C LEU A 336 25.08 -0.33 16.44
N ASP A 337 25.95 0.39 15.73
CA ASP A 337 25.53 1.46 14.82
C ASP A 337 25.41 0.99 13.37
N SER A 338 26.19 -0.02 12.98
CA SER A 338 26.00 -0.72 11.72
C SER A 338 26.34 -2.20 11.84
N LEU A 339 25.62 -3.00 11.06
CA LEU A 339 25.93 -4.39 10.79
C LEU A 339 25.89 -4.54 9.27
N ASP A 340 26.92 -5.15 8.68
CA ASP A 340 27.05 -5.30 7.24
C ASP A 340 27.48 -6.72 6.86
N VAL A 341 27.19 -7.10 5.61
CA VAL A 341 27.69 -8.34 5.01
C VAL A 341 28.58 -7.93 3.86
N SER A 342 29.85 -8.31 3.93
CA SER A 342 30.87 -7.97 2.95
C SER A 342 31.64 -9.22 2.52
N THR A 343 32.52 -9.08 1.52
CA THR A 343 33.39 -10.17 1.07
C THR A 343 34.74 -10.03 1.76
N GLY A 344 35.18 -11.08 2.44
CA GLY A 344 36.49 -11.17 3.10
C GLY A 344 37.64 -11.21 2.11
N ALA A 345 38.85 -10.97 2.61
CA ALA A 345 40.07 -10.90 1.79
C ALA A 345 40.38 -12.19 1.01
N SER A 346 39.86 -13.33 1.45
CA SER A 346 40.00 -14.63 0.78
C SER A 346 38.89 -14.93 -0.24
N GLY A 347 38.00 -13.97 -0.50
CA GLY A 347 36.84 -14.12 -1.39
C GLY A 347 35.64 -14.85 -0.77
N GLY A 348 35.72 -15.20 0.52
CA GLY A 348 34.61 -15.78 1.29
C GLY A 348 33.69 -14.73 1.90
N PRO A 349 32.47 -15.08 2.34
CA PRO A 349 31.57 -14.15 3.03
C PRO A 349 32.14 -13.75 4.40
N ALA A 350 32.02 -12.47 4.74
CA ALA A 350 32.38 -11.89 6.03
C ALA A 350 31.21 -11.05 6.57
N ILE A 351 31.06 -11.03 7.88
CA ILE A 351 30.08 -10.21 8.58
C ILE A 351 30.82 -9.11 9.33
N GLY A 352 30.44 -7.86 9.08
CA GLY A 352 30.95 -6.68 9.75
C GLY A 352 29.96 -6.17 10.80
N ALA A 353 30.47 -5.74 11.94
CA ALA A 353 29.71 -5.03 12.96
C ALA A 353 30.55 -3.87 13.47
N SER A 354 29.98 -2.65 13.51
CA SER A 354 30.69 -1.46 13.98
C SER A 354 29.83 -0.53 14.83
N ARG A 355 30.53 0.27 15.63
CA ARG A 355 29.97 1.27 16.54
C ARG A 355 30.79 2.54 16.52
N TYR A 356 30.12 3.68 16.50
CA TYR A 356 30.72 4.99 16.65
C TYR A 356 31.07 5.22 18.13
N ILE A 357 32.35 5.52 18.38
CA ILE A 357 32.84 5.92 19.70
C ILE A 357 32.91 7.45 19.79
N ALA A 358 33.01 8.13 18.66
CA ALA A 358 32.84 9.57 18.51
C ALA A 358 32.11 9.88 17.20
N LYS A 359 31.72 11.15 16.98
CA LYS A 359 31.00 11.61 15.78
C LYS A 359 31.70 11.31 14.44
N ASP A 360 33.01 11.13 14.49
CA ASP A 360 33.95 10.99 13.39
C ASP A 360 34.84 9.74 13.51
N LEU A 361 34.63 8.92 14.54
CA LEU A 361 35.44 7.72 14.81
C LEU A 361 34.55 6.51 15.09
N SER A 362 34.69 5.48 14.26
CA SER A 362 34.02 4.20 14.46
C SER A 362 35.01 3.05 14.59
N VAL A 363 34.65 2.07 15.42
CA VAL A 363 35.41 0.84 15.61
C VAL A 363 34.49 -0.33 15.30
N GLY A 364 35.00 -1.32 14.58
CA GLY A 364 34.24 -2.49 14.20
C GLY A 364 35.06 -3.76 14.18
N VAL A 365 34.36 -4.88 14.07
CA VAL A 365 34.91 -6.21 13.87
C VAL A 365 34.33 -6.80 12.61
N LYS A 366 35.18 -7.42 11.80
CA LYS A 366 34.82 -8.28 10.68
C LYS A 366 35.14 -9.71 11.07
N ALA A 367 34.21 -10.62 10.84
CA ALA A 367 34.40 -12.04 11.07
C ALA A 367 34.06 -12.82 9.79
N GLY A 368 34.98 -13.65 9.33
CA GLY A 368 34.79 -14.52 8.17
C GLY A 368 35.13 -15.97 8.47
N ALA A 369 34.82 -16.86 7.52
CA ALA A 369 34.96 -18.31 7.70
C ALA A 369 36.43 -18.78 7.86
N LYS A 370 37.41 -17.95 7.49
CA LYS A 370 38.84 -18.22 7.69
C LYS A 370 39.46 -17.15 8.59
N PRO A 371 40.55 -17.46 9.33
CA PRO A 371 41.25 -16.48 10.15
C PRO A 371 41.70 -15.22 9.36
N ALA A 372 42.09 -15.43 8.10
CA ALA A 372 42.46 -14.36 7.17
C ALA A 372 41.32 -13.38 6.79
N ASP A 373 40.07 -13.72 7.12
CA ASP A 373 38.87 -12.91 6.86
C ASP A 373 38.31 -12.27 8.15
N THR A 374 39.01 -12.46 9.28
CA THR A 374 38.63 -11.88 10.58
C THR A 374 39.58 -10.75 10.94
N ALA A 375 39.04 -9.56 11.19
CA ALA A 375 39.82 -8.35 11.46
C ALA A 375 39.10 -7.36 12.37
N ALA A 376 39.86 -6.58 13.13
CA ALA A 376 39.38 -5.36 13.77
C ALA A 376 39.55 -4.18 12.81
N THR A 377 38.58 -3.27 12.80
CA THR A 377 38.54 -2.11 11.90
C THR A 377 38.36 -0.82 12.69
N VAL A 378 39.01 0.24 12.23
CA VAL A 378 38.89 1.59 12.75
C VAL A 378 38.74 2.52 11.57
N ASP A 379 37.62 3.22 11.50
CA ASP A 379 37.37 4.23 10.47
C ASP A 379 37.32 5.62 11.11
N TYR A 380 38.11 6.56 10.59
CA TYR A 380 38.20 7.94 11.06
C TYR A 380 37.95 8.94 9.93
N ASP A 381 36.89 9.74 10.08
CA ASP A 381 36.49 10.78 9.13
C ASP A 381 37.25 12.08 9.43
N VAL A 382 38.44 12.23 8.82
CA VAL A 382 39.31 13.42 9.03
C VAL A 382 38.63 14.69 8.51
N THR A 383 37.97 14.60 7.36
CA THR A 383 37.15 15.68 6.80
C THR A 383 35.94 15.08 6.10
N ARG A 384 34.99 15.92 5.65
CA ARG A 384 33.83 15.48 4.84
C ARG A 384 34.21 14.77 3.52
N ARG A 385 35.49 14.82 3.12
CA ARG A 385 35.99 14.29 1.84
C ARG A 385 37.16 13.32 2.00
N ILE A 386 37.70 13.14 3.22
CA ILE A 386 38.89 12.33 3.47
C ILE A 386 38.59 11.39 4.63
N LYS A 387 38.71 10.10 4.36
CA LYS A 387 38.48 9.02 5.33
C LYS A 387 39.76 8.21 5.50
N LEU A 388 40.15 7.96 6.75
CA LEU A 388 41.22 7.04 7.11
C LEU A 388 40.60 5.73 7.54
N LYS A 389 41.12 4.62 7.01
CA LYS A 389 40.69 3.27 7.36
C LYS A 389 41.89 2.49 7.87
N GLY A 390 41.77 1.95 9.07
CA GLY A 390 42.73 1.01 9.64
C GLY A 390 42.08 -0.35 9.80
N GLU A 391 42.77 -1.41 9.41
CA GLU A 391 42.33 -2.78 9.59
C GLU A 391 43.48 -3.62 10.16
N ALA A 392 43.18 -4.41 11.19
CA ALA A 392 44.12 -5.33 11.83
C ALA A 392 43.52 -6.74 11.81
N GLY A 393 44.06 -7.59 10.94
CA GLY A 393 43.66 -8.99 10.75
C GLY A 393 44.16 -9.90 11.87
N SER A 394 43.38 -10.94 12.17
CA SER A 394 43.73 -11.97 13.17
C SER A 394 44.90 -12.88 12.76
N ASP A 395 45.31 -12.81 11.49
CA ASP A 395 46.49 -13.46 10.92
C ASP A 395 47.77 -12.59 11.02
N GLY A 396 47.69 -11.46 11.73
CA GLY A 396 48.82 -10.54 11.95
C GLY A 396 49.02 -9.52 10.83
N ARG A 397 48.19 -9.51 9.78
CA ARG A 397 48.27 -8.48 8.74
C ARG A 397 47.61 -7.19 9.21
N THR A 398 48.30 -6.06 9.04
CA THR A 398 47.73 -4.73 9.27
C THR A 398 47.69 -3.97 7.97
N SER A 399 46.62 -3.19 7.76
CA SER A 399 46.49 -2.32 6.60
C SER A 399 45.99 -0.95 7.02
N LEU A 400 46.55 0.07 6.38
CA LEU A 400 46.15 1.46 6.55
C LEU A 400 45.84 2.01 5.15
N GLY A 401 44.65 2.56 4.99
CA GLY A 401 44.15 3.11 3.75
C GLY A 401 43.66 4.54 3.93
N VAL A 402 43.81 5.34 2.88
CA VAL A 402 43.25 6.70 2.80
C VAL A 402 42.33 6.75 1.58
N GLY A 403 41.08 7.14 1.77
CA GLY A 403 40.09 7.31 0.72
C GLY A 403 39.66 8.77 0.61
N ALA A 404 39.50 9.27 -0.61
CA ALA A 404 38.91 10.57 -0.88
C ALA A 404 37.67 10.41 -1.78
N GLU A 405 36.60 11.10 -1.44
CA GLU A 405 35.31 11.02 -2.15
C GLU A 405 34.83 12.43 -2.50
N TRP A 406 34.51 12.67 -3.78
CA TRP A 406 34.00 13.94 -4.30
C TRP A 406 32.67 13.69 -5.00
N GLU A 407 31.63 14.43 -4.60
CA GLU A 407 30.34 14.49 -5.30
C GLU A 407 30.38 15.67 -6.29
N TRP A 408 29.89 15.44 -7.51
CA TRP A 408 29.69 16.48 -8.54
C TRP A 408 28.21 16.70 -8.83
#